data_AF-A0A6C0JTT7-F1
#
_entry.id   AF-A0A6C0JTT7-F1
#
_cell.length_a   1.000
_cell.length_b   1.000
_cell.length_c   1.000
_cell.angle_alpha   90.00
_cell.angle_beta   90.00
_cell.angle_gamma   90.00
#
_symmetry.space_group_name_H-M   'P 1'
#
loop_
_entity.id
_entity.type
_entity.pdbx_description
1 polymer ?
#
loop_
_entity_poly.entity_id
_entity_poly.type
_entity_poly.pdbx_seq_one_letter_code
_entity_poly.pdbx_strand_id
1 'polypeptide(L)'
;MSYDSKLSAFLDFCEIAGLYEMQKYLSNNKEAETMILKHGTEYCCALKYCLRLRIITLVEYFLTFVNVIPLDIIEGFFYHHAFKKVDIDILKILLAHGKFEKDISDIKFTARDDLIFRQCQSLLNEYKFRLDGPVYNENVLL
;
A
#
# COMPACT_ATOMS: atom_id res chain seq x y z
N MET A 1 6.88 25.22 -8.45
CA MET A 1 6.22 23.92 -8.69
C MET A 1 4.84 24.23 -9.23
N SER A 2 4.55 23.88 -10.47
CA SER A 2 3.19 23.98 -11.00
C SER A 2 2.34 22.98 -10.20
N TYR A 3 1.25 23.47 -9.62
CA TYR A 3 0.25 22.63 -8.97
C TYR A 3 -0.39 21.77 -10.05
N ASP A 4 -0.13 20.45 -10.07
CA ASP A 4 -0.71 19.58 -11.10
C ASP A 4 -2.20 19.37 -10.79
N SER A 5 -3.03 20.16 -11.46
CA SER A 5 -4.48 20.17 -11.29
C SER A 5 -5.13 18.84 -11.69
N LYS A 6 -4.48 18.04 -12.55
CA LYS A 6 -5.01 16.73 -12.94
C LYS A 6 -4.83 15.71 -11.83
N LEU A 7 -3.65 15.67 -11.19
CA LEU A 7 -3.44 14.80 -10.04
C LEU A 7 -4.37 15.18 -8.90
N SER A 8 -4.48 16.47 -8.56
CA SER A 8 -5.37 16.93 -7.49
C SER A 8 -6.81 16.49 -7.76
N ALA A 9 -7.34 16.74 -8.97
CA ALA A 9 -8.70 16.34 -9.32
C ALA A 9 -8.91 14.82 -9.27
N PHE A 10 -7.90 14.03 -9.65
CA PHE A 10 -7.96 12.57 -9.54
C PHE A 10 -7.98 12.10 -8.07
N LEU A 11 -7.17 12.68 -7.21
CA LEU A 11 -7.14 12.35 -5.79
C LEU A 11 -8.43 12.78 -5.06
N ASP A 12 -8.96 13.96 -5.39
CA ASP A 12 -10.27 14.42 -4.90
C ASP A 12 -11.38 13.46 -5.35
N PHE A 13 -11.31 12.96 -6.59
CA PHE A 13 -12.24 11.95 -7.08
C PHE A 13 -12.07 10.62 -6.32
N CYS A 14 -10.86 10.19 -5.99
CA CYS A 14 -10.64 9.00 -5.15
C CYS A 14 -11.26 9.11 -3.75
N GLU A 15 -11.32 10.32 -3.19
CA GLU A 15 -11.87 10.55 -1.85
C GLU A 15 -13.40 10.51 -1.85
N ILE A 16 -14.04 11.01 -2.91
CA ILE A 16 -15.49 11.18 -2.99
C ILE A 16 -16.15 9.99 -3.70
N ALA A 17 -15.50 9.42 -4.71
CA ALA A 17 -16.07 8.35 -5.52
C ALA A 17 -16.04 7.01 -4.79
N GLY A 18 -17.18 6.32 -4.80
CA GLY A 18 -17.22 4.89 -4.45
C GLY A 18 -16.50 4.05 -5.50
N LEU A 19 -16.19 2.80 -5.14
CA LEU A 19 -15.49 1.83 -6.00
C LEU A 19 -16.12 1.71 -7.41
N TYR A 20 -17.45 1.69 -7.49
CA TYR A 20 -18.17 1.58 -8.77
C TYR A 20 -17.88 2.77 -9.71
N GLU A 21 -17.93 3.99 -9.20
CA GLU A 21 -17.66 5.18 -10.01
C GLU A 21 -16.17 5.26 -10.40
N MET A 22 -15.27 4.81 -9.52
CA MET A 22 -13.85 4.69 -9.87
C MET A 22 -13.61 3.68 -11.00
N GLN A 23 -14.21 2.50 -10.92
CA GLN A 23 -14.12 1.48 -11.97
C GLN A 23 -14.66 2.00 -13.31
N LYS A 24 -15.79 2.70 -13.28
CA LYS A 24 -16.39 3.33 -14.46
C LYS A 24 -15.52 4.45 -15.02
N TYR A 25 -14.87 5.24 -14.16
CA TYR A 25 -13.97 6.30 -14.60
C TYR A 25 -12.73 5.74 -15.32
N LEU A 26 -12.08 4.73 -14.73
CA LEU A 26 -10.89 4.11 -15.31
C LEU A 26 -11.17 3.37 -16.61
N SER A 27 -12.32 2.68 -16.71
CA SER A 27 -12.68 1.95 -17.95
C SER A 27 -12.86 2.87 -19.16
N ASN A 28 -13.15 4.16 -18.93
CA ASN A 28 -13.29 5.17 -19.96
C ASN A 28 -12.05 6.08 -20.11
N ASN A 29 -11.04 5.93 -19.23
CA ASN A 29 -9.89 6.83 -19.20
C ASN A 29 -8.57 6.09 -18.91
N LYS A 30 -7.89 5.67 -19.98
CA LYS A 30 -6.58 5.00 -19.89
C LYS A 30 -5.48 5.89 -19.29
N GLU A 31 -5.57 7.22 -19.42
CA GLU A 31 -4.61 8.13 -18.78
C GLU A 31 -4.73 8.07 -17.25
N ALA A 32 -5.94 7.81 -16.73
CA ALA A 32 -6.16 7.68 -15.29
C ALA A 32 -5.54 6.41 -14.70
N GLU A 33 -5.48 5.30 -15.46
CA GLU A 33 -4.70 4.12 -15.04
C GLU A 33 -3.21 4.47 -14.86
N THR A 34 -2.68 5.32 -15.75
CA THR A 34 -1.30 5.79 -15.62
C THR A 34 -1.13 6.62 -14.35
N MET A 35 -2.13 7.43 -13.97
CA MET A 35 -2.09 8.22 -12.72
C MET A 35 -2.14 7.35 -11.45
N ILE A 36 -2.71 6.15 -11.49
CA ILE A 36 -2.63 5.19 -10.38
C ILE A 36 -1.18 4.76 -10.18
N LEU A 37 -0.51 4.41 -11.28
CA LEU A 37 0.85 3.88 -11.26
C LEU A 37 1.89 4.98 -11.02
N LYS A 38 1.76 6.13 -11.66
CA LYS A 38 2.80 7.17 -11.67
C LYS A 38 2.25 8.55 -11.98
N HIS A 39 2.79 9.55 -11.31
CA HIS A 39 2.60 10.95 -11.67
C HIS A 39 3.94 11.69 -11.65
N GLY A 40 4.38 12.18 -12.82
CA GLY A 40 5.70 12.80 -12.96
C GLY A 40 6.83 11.82 -12.64
N THR A 41 7.57 12.07 -11.55
CA THR A 41 8.63 11.18 -11.05
C THR A 41 8.18 10.30 -9.89
N GLU A 42 7.01 10.57 -9.31
CA GLU A 42 6.48 9.83 -8.18
C GLU A 42 5.69 8.60 -8.66
N TYR A 43 5.97 7.45 -8.06
CA TYR A 43 5.28 6.19 -8.32
C TYR A 43 4.24 5.93 -7.22
N CYS A 44 3.07 5.41 -7.59
CA CYS A 44 1.98 5.02 -6.71
C CYS A 44 1.40 6.13 -5.82
N CYS A 45 1.35 7.39 -6.31
CA CYS A 45 0.78 8.53 -5.56
C CYS A 45 -0.67 8.28 -5.13
N ALA A 46 -1.48 7.68 -6.01
CA ALA A 46 -2.87 7.39 -5.73
C ALA A 46 -3.03 6.35 -4.60
N LEU A 47 -2.22 5.30 -4.63
CA LEU A 47 -2.18 4.30 -3.56
C LEU A 47 -1.76 4.94 -2.23
N LYS A 48 -0.69 5.75 -2.20
CA LYS A 48 -0.26 6.50 -1.00
C LYS A 48 -1.39 7.36 -0.44
N TYR A 49 -2.13 8.04 -1.31
CA TYR A 49 -3.27 8.87 -0.91
C TYR A 49 -4.41 8.04 -0.30
N CYS A 50 -4.80 6.94 -0.94
CA CYS A 50 -5.84 6.04 -0.42
C CYS A 50 -5.46 5.39 0.91
N LEU A 51 -4.18 5.08 1.12
CA LEU A 51 -3.66 4.58 2.41
C LEU A 51 -3.83 5.63 3.51
N ARG A 52 -3.47 6.89 3.25
CA ARG A 52 -3.63 8.01 4.19
C ARG A 52 -5.10 8.22 4.58
N LEU A 53 -6.01 8.08 3.61
CA LEU A 53 -7.45 8.21 3.81
C LEU A 53 -8.12 6.95 4.35
N ARG A 54 -7.42 5.81 4.36
CA ARG A 54 -7.89 4.49 4.81
C ARG A 54 -9.07 3.93 4.01
N ILE A 55 -9.08 4.18 2.71
CA ILE A 55 -10.13 3.70 1.82
C ILE A 55 -9.77 2.29 1.35
N ILE A 56 -10.09 1.27 2.18
CA ILE A 56 -9.73 -0.13 1.95
C ILE A 56 -10.09 -0.60 0.53
N THR A 57 -11.32 -0.34 0.10
CA THR A 57 -11.83 -0.82 -1.20
C THR A 57 -11.02 -0.28 -2.38
N LEU A 58 -10.54 0.97 -2.29
CA LEU A 58 -9.68 1.56 -3.31
C LEU A 58 -8.24 1.08 -3.19
N VAL A 59 -7.74 0.79 -1.98
CA VAL A 59 -6.43 0.16 -1.80
C VAL A 59 -6.40 -1.20 -2.49
N GLU A 60 -7.38 -2.07 -2.22
CA GLU A 60 -7.49 -3.38 -2.87
C GLU A 60 -7.58 -3.25 -4.39
N TYR A 61 -8.41 -2.32 -4.86
CA TYR A 61 -8.59 -2.10 -6.28
C TYR A 61 -7.32 -1.56 -6.97
N PHE A 62 -6.63 -0.58 -6.37
CA PHE A 62 -5.40 -0.02 -6.95
C PHE A 62 -4.25 -1.03 -6.95
N LEU A 63 -4.19 -1.93 -5.97
CA LEU A 63 -3.21 -3.02 -5.98
C LEU A 63 -3.37 -3.98 -7.16
N THR A 64 -4.55 -4.04 -7.80
CA THR A 64 -4.71 -4.81 -9.05
C THR A 64 -3.93 -4.25 -10.24
N PHE A 65 -3.57 -2.96 -10.20
CA PHE A 65 -2.75 -2.30 -11.20
C PHE A 65 -1.27 -2.24 -10.78
N VAL A 66 -1.00 -2.10 -9.48
CA VAL A 66 0.36 -1.97 -8.93
C VAL A 66 1.05 -3.33 -8.88
N ASN A 67 1.95 -3.61 -9.84
CA ASN A 67 2.67 -4.88 -9.83
C ASN A 67 3.68 -4.98 -8.67
N VAL A 68 4.34 -3.89 -8.31
CA VAL A 68 5.36 -3.86 -7.25
C VAL A 68 5.11 -2.65 -6.36
N ILE A 69 5.07 -2.85 -5.06
CA ILE A 69 4.94 -1.82 -4.03
C ILE A 69 6.33 -1.30 -3.66
N PRO A 70 6.66 -0.01 -3.90
CA PRO A 70 7.86 0.61 -3.37
C PRO A 70 7.89 0.57 -1.84
N LEU A 71 9.08 0.39 -1.25
CA LEU A 71 9.21 0.36 0.22
C LEU A 71 8.80 1.68 0.88
N ASP A 72 8.96 2.81 0.20
CA ASP A 72 8.61 4.13 0.73
C ASP A 72 7.10 4.28 1.02
N ILE A 73 6.25 3.45 0.39
CA ILE A 73 4.82 3.36 0.70
C ILE A 73 4.61 2.75 2.07
N ILE A 74 5.33 1.68 2.38
CA ILE A 74 5.24 1.00 3.68
C ILE A 74 5.87 1.88 4.75
N GLU A 75 7.04 2.46 4.50
CA GLU A 75 7.65 3.43 5.41
C GLU A 75 6.69 4.59 5.70
N GLY A 76 6.14 5.21 4.66
CA GLY A 76 5.17 6.30 4.76
C GLY A 76 3.91 5.93 5.54
N PHE A 77 3.40 4.72 5.34
CA PHE A 77 2.28 4.17 6.10
C PHE A 77 2.59 4.11 7.60
N PHE A 78 3.81 3.76 7.99
CA PHE A 78 4.22 3.74 9.39
C PHE A 78 4.61 5.11 9.98
N TYR A 79 4.83 6.13 9.14
CA TYR A 79 5.04 7.50 9.61
C TYR A 79 3.76 8.17 10.13
N HIS A 80 2.56 7.69 9.75
CA HIS A 80 1.28 8.27 10.18
C HIS A 80 1.20 8.47 11.70
N HIS A 81 0.74 9.65 12.14
CA HIS A 81 0.80 10.06 13.55
C HIS A 81 -0.20 9.36 14.49
N ALA A 82 -1.25 8.74 13.96
CA ALA A 82 -2.28 8.09 14.76
C ALA A 82 -2.76 6.84 14.04
N PHE A 83 -2.45 5.67 14.58
CA PHE A 83 -2.93 4.39 14.06
C PHE A 83 -4.40 4.16 14.48
N LYS A 84 -5.15 3.50 13.61
CA LYS A 84 -6.53 3.07 13.81
C LYS A 84 -6.65 1.61 13.43
N LYS A 85 -7.67 0.93 13.96
CA LYS A 85 -7.91 -0.49 13.68
C LYS A 85 -7.89 -0.83 12.18
N VAL A 86 -8.44 0.05 11.33
CA VAL A 86 -8.44 -0.10 9.86
C VAL A 86 -7.03 -0.17 9.25
N ASP A 87 -6.02 0.41 9.89
CA ASP A 87 -4.63 0.35 9.44
C ASP A 87 -4.10 -1.09 9.53
N ILE A 88 -4.60 -1.90 10.47
CA ILE A 88 -4.25 -3.33 10.55
C ILE A 88 -4.74 -4.06 9.29
N ASP A 89 -5.97 -3.79 8.86
CA ASP A 89 -6.57 -4.45 7.70
C ASP A 89 -5.87 -4.01 6.41
N ILE A 90 -5.56 -2.73 6.29
CA ILE A 90 -4.75 -2.17 5.19
C ILE A 90 -3.37 -2.84 5.14
N LEU A 91 -2.69 -2.98 6.28
CA LEU A 91 -1.39 -3.62 6.31
C LEU A 91 -1.48 -5.09 5.87
N LYS A 92 -2.50 -5.83 6.32
CA LYS A 92 -2.72 -7.22 5.86
C LYS A 92 -2.90 -7.28 4.34
N ILE A 93 -3.65 -6.36 3.75
CA ILE A 93 -3.84 -6.28 2.29
C ILE A 93 -2.50 -6.04 1.59
N LEU A 94 -1.69 -5.09 2.07
CA LEU A 94 -0.37 -4.81 1.49
C LEU A 94 0.59 -6.01 1.60
N LEU A 95 0.63 -6.67 2.76
CA LEU A 95 1.46 -7.86 2.98
C LEU A 95 0.98 -9.07 2.16
N ALA A 96 -0.33 -9.22 1.97
CA ALA A 96 -0.90 -10.26 1.12
C ALA A 96 -0.57 -10.06 -0.38
N HIS A 97 -0.45 -8.80 -0.83
CA HIS A 97 0.04 -8.50 -2.18
C HIS A 97 1.47 -8.99 -2.39
N GLY A 98 2.33 -8.84 -1.37
CA GLY A 98 3.62 -9.52 -1.23
C GLY A 98 4.71 -9.14 -2.24
N LYS A 99 4.41 -8.30 -3.24
CA LYS A 99 5.35 -7.86 -4.27
C LYS A 99 5.95 -6.51 -3.88
N PHE A 100 7.08 -6.52 -3.20
CA PHE A 100 7.80 -5.31 -2.78
C PHE A 100 9.02 -5.06 -3.67
N GLU A 101 9.37 -3.79 -3.87
CA GLU A 101 10.51 -3.38 -4.73
C GLU A 101 11.86 -3.86 -4.18
N LYS A 102 11.96 -3.94 -2.85
CA LYS A 102 13.14 -4.36 -2.11
C LYS A 102 12.70 -5.21 -0.92
N ASP A 103 13.68 -5.76 -0.21
CA ASP A 103 13.42 -6.53 0.99
C ASP A 103 12.77 -5.67 2.08
N ILE A 104 11.62 -6.12 2.56
CA ILE A 104 10.88 -5.44 3.61
C ILE A 104 11.61 -5.52 4.96
N SER A 105 12.59 -6.42 5.10
CA SER A 105 13.49 -6.53 6.25
C SER A 105 14.14 -5.19 6.60
N ASP A 106 14.48 -4.40 5.58
CA ASP A 106 15.22 -3.14 5.69
C ASP A 106 14.43 -2.02 6.36
N ILE A 107 13.10 -2.17 6.47
CA ILE A 107 12.27 -1.14 7.09
C ILE A 107 12.53 -1.12 8.61
N LYS A 108 13.00 0.04 9.07
CA LYS A 108 13.20 0.37 10.49
C LYS A 108 12.12 1.32 10.97
N PHE A 109 11.58 1.06 12.16
CA PHE A 109 10.56 1.89 12.77
C PHE A 109 11.05 2.50 14.06
N THR A 110 10.67 3.77 14.29
CA THR A 110 10.79 4.37 15.62
C THR A 110 9.78 3.71 16.54
N ALA A 111 10.23 3.25 17.71
CA ALA A 111 9.34 2.68 18.72
C ALA A 111 8.25 3.68 19.12
N ARG A 112 7.01 3.20 19.24
CA ARG A 112 5.84 3.99 19.68
C ARG A 112 5.02 3.19 20.68
N ASP A 113 4.47 3.86 21.68
CA ASP A 113 3.59 3.25 22.67
C ASP A 113 2.12 3.37 22.26
N ASP A 114 1.79 2.74 21.13
CA ASP A 114 0.43 2.65 20.60
C ASP A 114 0.10 1.16 20.37
N LEU A 115 -1.03 0.68 20.91
CA LEU A 115 -1.41 -0.73 20.82
C LEU A 115 -1.61 -1.19 19.38
N ILE A 116 -2.24 -0.35 18.54
CA ILE A 116 -2.49 -0.67 17.13
C ILE A 116 -1.16 -0.66 16.37
N PHE A 117 -0.28 0.30 16.64
CA PHE A 117 1.08 0.30 16.09
C PHE A 117 1.83 -0.99 16.42
N ARG A 118 1.79 -1.45 17.68
CA ARG A 118 2.41 -2.73 18.07
C ARG A 118 1.81 -3.92 17.31
N GLN A 119 0.49 -3.94 17.10
CA GLN A 119 -0.16 -4.99 16.31
C GLN A 119 0.30 -4.97 14.84
N CYS A 120 0.39 -3.79 14.22
CA CYS A 120 0.94 -3.62 12.88
C CYS A 120 2.41 -4.09 12.82
N GLN A 121 3.22 -3.73 13.80
CA GLN A 121 4.62 -4.15 13.89
C GLN A 121 4.75 -5.68 14.02
N SER A 122 3.93 -6.32 14.86
CA SER A 122 3.90 -7.78 14.98
C SER A 122 3.54 -8.47 13.67
N LEU A 123 2.54 -7.98 12.94
CA LEU A 123 2.16 -8.53 11.62
C LEU A 123 3.30 -8.44 10.62
N LEU A 124 4.00 -7.32 10.60
CA LEU A 124 5.14 -7.14 9.72
C LEU A 124 6.30 -8.05 10.10
N ASN A 125 6.59 -8.20 11.40
CA ASN A 125 7.63 -9.12 11.88
C ASN A 125 7.29 -10.59 11.55
N GLU A 126 6.02 -10.98 11.68
CA GLU A 126 5.55 -12.30 11.26
C GLU A 126 5.74 -12.51 9.76
N TYR A 127 5.46 -11.50 8.95
CA TYR A 127 5.71 -11.55 7.51
C TYR A 127 7.21 -11.68 7.19
N LYS A 128 8.08 -10.89 7.83
CA LYS A 128 9.55 -11.03 7.71
C LYS A 128 10.01 -12.44 8.10
N PHE A 129 9.53 -12.96 9.21
CA PHE A 129 9.84 -14.33 9.64
C PHE A 129 9.41 -15.39 8.63
N ARG A 130 8.31 -15.20 7.90
CA ARG A 130 7.91 -16.11 6.82
C ARG A 130 8.81 -16.03 5.60
N LEU A 131 9.38 -14.86 5.30
CA LEU A 131 10.36 -14.70 4.22
C LEU A 131 11.70 -15.37 4.58
N ASP A 132 12.13 -15.22 5.84
CA ASP A 132 13.37 -15.80 6.38
C ASP A 132 13.23 -17.27 6.82
N GLY A 133 12.00 -17.77 6.86
CA GLY A 133 11.68 -19.11 7.35
C GLY A 133 12.42 -20.18 6.55
N PRO A 134 12.71 -21.36 7.16
CA PRO A 134 13.37 -22.42 6.44
C PRO A 134 12.57 -22.74 5.18
N VAL A 135 13.22 -22.65 4.01
CA VAL A 135 12.74 -23.33 2.81
C VAL A 135 12.74 -24.80 3.19
N TYR A 136 11.58 -25.34 3.57
CA TYR A 136 11.42 -26.76 3.71
C TYR A 136 11.64 -27.34 2.32
N ASN A 137 12.90 -27.71 2.04
CA ASN A 137 13.21 -28.58 0.93
C ASN A 137 12.34 -29.81 1.13
N GLU A 138 11.30 -29.95 0.31
CA GLU A 138 10.47 -31.16 0.20
C GLU A 138 11.32 -32.39 -0.22
N ASN A 139 12.64 -32.23 -0.35
CA ASN A 139 13.66 -33.25 -0.59
C ASN A 139 14.41 -33.71 0.68
N VAL A 140 13.84 -33.59 1.89
CA VAL A 140 14.24 -34.51 2.96
C VAL A 140 13.62 -35.87 2.64
N LEU A 141 14.24 -36.54 1.67
CA LEU A 141 14.03 -37.94 1.34
C LEU A 141 14.41 -38.78 2.56
N LEU A 142 13.40 -39.50 3.06
CA LEU A 142 13.43 -40.86 3.61
C LEU A 142 14.38 -41.15 4.79
#